data_AF-A0A0E3S118-F1
#
_entry.id   AF-A0A0E3S118-F1
#
_cell.length_a   1.000
_cell.length_b   1.000
_cell.length_c   1.000
_cell.angle_alpha   90.00
_cell.angle_beta   90.00
_cell.angle_gamma   90.00
#
_symmetry.space_group_name_H-M   'P 1'
#
loop_
_entity.id
_entity.type
_entity.pdbx_description
1 polymer ?
#
loop_
_entity_poly.entity_id
_entity_poly.type
_entity_poly.pdbx_seq_one_letter_code
_entity_poly.pdbx_strand_id
1 'polypeptide(L)' 'MKKRKCPKCGSENLDAGHIIGERIGYESDSECYFSGPMREFKVHVCLDCGYTELYLDVENQENVEN' A
#
# COMPACT_ATOMS: atom_id res chain seq x y z
N MET A 1 17.98 -9.91 -6.87
CA MET A 1 17.12 -9.01 -6.07
C MET A 1 17.32 -9.37 -4.59
N LYS A 2 17.63 -8.42 -3.71
CA LYS A 2 17.74 -8.73 -2.26
C LYS A 2 16.35 -9.13 -1.75
N LYS A 3 16.21 -10.32 -1.14
CA LYS A 3 14.98 -10.70 -0.44
C LYS A 3 14.76 -9.69 0.69
N ARG A 4 13.68 -8.92 0.60
CA ARG A 4 13.30 -8.02 1.70
C ARG A 4 12.94 -8.87 2.91
N LYS A 5 13.25 -8.39 4.11
CA LYS A 5 12.80 -8.98 5.38
C LYS A 5 11.69 -8.11 5.95
N CYS A 6 10.75 -8.71 6.65
CA CYS A 6 9.72 -7.98 7.38
C CYS A 6 10.40 -7.02 8.37
N PRO A 7 10.12 -5.70 8.32
CA PRO A 7 10.77 -4.73 9.20
C PRO A 7 10.32 -4.86 10.66
N LYS A 8 9.16 -5.50 10.91
CA LYS A 8 8.63 -5.71 12.27
C LYS A 8 9.24 -6.93 12.96
N CYS A 9 9.36 -8.07 12.27
CA CYS A 9 9.77 -9.35 12.90
C CYS A 9 11.01 -9.99 12.27
N GLY A 10 11.57 -9.44 11.18
CA GLY A 10 12.73 -9.98 10.49
C GLY A 10 12.48 -11.21 9.61
N SER A 11 11.24 -11.69 9.51
CA SER A 11 10.87 -12.85 8.68
C SER A 11 11.13 -12.60 7.18
N GLU A 12 11.48 -13.66 6.47
CA GLU A 12 11.59 -13.67 5.00
C GLU A 12 10.27 -14.09 4.31
N ASN A 13 9.24 -14.46 5.09
CA ASN A 13 7.93 -14.88 4.62
C ASN A 13 7.05 -13.66 4.28
N LEU A 14 7.46 -12.95 3.23
CA LEU A 14 6.74 -11.80 2.67
C LEU A 14 6.06 -12.21 1.36
N ASP A 15 4.77 -11.91 1.27
CA ASP A 15 3.98 -12.07 0.07
C ASP A 15 3.64 -10.70 -0.53
N ALA A 16 3.54 -10.64 -1.86
CA ALA A 16 3.23 -9.43 -2.60
C ALA A 16 1.89 -9.58 -3.31
N GLY A 17 1.04 -8.57 -3.19
CA GLY A 17 -0.30 -8.60 -3.78
C GLY A 17 -0.85 -7.21 -4.05
N HIS A 18 -2.16 -7.16 -4.26
CA HIS A 18 -2.94 -5.95 -4.46
C HIS A 18 -4.17 -5.96 -3.56
N ILE A 19 -4.62 -4.79 -3.12
CA ILE A 19 -5.91 -4.66 -2.44
C ILE A 19 -7.01 -4.62 -3.50
N ILE A 20 -8.14 -5.27 -3.20
CA ILE A 20 -9.39 -5.22 -3.98
C ILE A 20 -10.47 -4.45 -3.18
N GLY A 21 -11.26 -3.60 -3.84
CA GLY A 21 -12.23 -2.72 -3.19
C GLY A 21 -12.58 -1.49 -4.02
N GLU A 22 -13.52 -0.68 -3.52
CA GLU A 22 -13.99 0.52 -4.25
C GLU A 22 -13.20 1.79 -3.88
N ARG A 23 -12.79 1.93 -2.61
CA ARG A 23 -12.11 3.14 -2.09
C ARG A 23 -11.14 2.81 -0.95
N ILE A 24 -10.05 3.57 -0.88
CA ILE A 24 -9.19 3.68 0.30
C ILE A 24 -9.22 5.15 0.75
N GLY A 25 -9.43 5.36 2.06
CA GLY A 25 -9.36 6.66 2.70
C GLY A 25 -8.24 6.68 3.73
N TYR A 26 -7.48 7.78 3.76
CA TYR A 26 -6.54 8.10 4.81
C TYR A 26 -6.93 9.46 5.41
N GLU A 27 -7.12 9.47 6.73
CA GLU A 27 -7.39 10.66 7.53
C GLU A 27 -6.16 10.92 8.41
N SER A 28 -5.58 12.12 8.25
CA SER A 28 -4.45 12.58 9.05
C SER A 28 -4.93 13.54 10.11
N ASP A 29 -4.37 13.45 11.31
CA ASP A 29 -4.64 14.42 12.39
C ASP A 29 -4.02 15.80 12.10
N SER A 30 -3.10 15.91 11.14
CA SER A 30 -2.31 17.13 10.89
C SER A 30 -2.37 17.68 9.46
N GLU A 31 -2.95 16.95 8.51
CA GLU A 31 -2.88 17.25 7.06
C GLU A 31 -4.22 16.90 6.37
N CYS A 32 -4.42 17.40 5.14
CA CYS A 32 -5.64 17.18 4.35
C CYS A 32 -5.98 15.70 4.12
N TYR A 33 -7.29 15.45 3.99
CA TYR A 33 -7.89 14.17 3.61
C TYR A 33 -7.36 13.67 2.26
N PHE A 34 -6.86 12.44 2.21
CA PHE A 34 -6.63 11.72 0.96
C PHE A 34 -7.69 10.62 0.81
N SER A 35 -8.64 10.84 -0.09
CA SER A 35 -9.57 9.81 -0.55
C SER A 35 -9.52 9.78 -2.07
N GLY A 36 -9.23 8.61 -2.64
CA GLY A 36 -9.17 8.42 -4.08
C GLY A 36 -9.93 7.18 -4.52
N PRO A 37 -10.29 7.08 -5.81
CA PRO A 37 -10.64 5.77 -6.38
C PRO A 37 -9.48 4.81 -6.11
N MET A 38 -9.79 3.54 -5.86
CA MET A 38 -8.75 2.55 -5.62
C MET A 38 -7.82 2.49 -6.83
N ARG A 39 -6.60 3.01 -6.65
CA ARG A 39 -5.49 2.80 -7.58
C ARG A 39 -4.90 1.43 -7.29
N GLU A 40 -4.14 0.88 -8.23
CA GLU A 40 -3.40 -0.36 -8.00
C GLU A 40 -2.35 -0.14 -6.88
N PHE A 41 -2.75 -0.44 -5.64
CA PHE A 41 -1.85 -0.41 -4.50
C PHE A 41 -1.01 -1.67 -4.51
N LYS A 42 0.31 -1.52 -4.66
CA LYS A 42 1.23 -2.62 -4.36
C LYS A 42 1.27 -2.82 -2.87
N VAL A 43 1.00 -4.04 -2.44
CA VAL A 43 0.98 -4.40 -1.02
C VAL A 43 1.98 -5.51 -0.75
N HIS A 44 2.69 -5.38 0.36
CA HIS A 44 3.54 -6.44 0.90
C HIS A 44 2.99 -6.85 2.26
N VAL A 45 2.75 -8.14 2.47
CA VAL A 45 2.23 -8.71 3.71
C VAL A 45 3.20 -9.74 4.26
N CYS A 46 3.57 -9.63 5.53
CA CYS A 46 4.29 -10.68 6.23
C CYS A 46 3.31 -11.73 6.73
N LEU A 47 3.41 -12.96 6.23
CA LEU A 47 2.49 -14.04 6.57
C LEU A 47 2.69 -14.59 7.99
N ASP A 48 3.81 -14.26 8.65
CA ASP A 48 4.09 -14.74 10.01
C ASP A 48 3.58 -13.78 11.10
N CYS A 49 3.63 -12.46 10.87
CA CYS A 49 3.28 -11.46 11.90
C CYS A 49 2.19 -10.47 11.49
N GLY A 50 1.66 -10.60 10.27
CA GLY A 50 0.59 -9.75 9.73
C GLY A 50 1.02 -8.31 9.44
N TYR A 51 2.31 -7.98 9.51
CA TYR A 51 2.78 -6.65 9.13
C TYR A 51 2.50 -6.39 7.64
N THR A 52 1.87 -5.25 7.34
CA THR A 52 1.46 -4.88 5.98
C THR A 52 2.01 -3.51 5.63
N GLU A 53 2.68 -3.41 4.47
CA GLU A 53 3.08 -2.15 3.85
C GLU A 53 2.28 -1.92 2.57
N LEU A 54 1.75 -0.70 2.43
CA LEU A 54 1.03 -0.25 1.24
C LEU A 54 1.84 0.83 0.53
N TYR A 55 1.96 0.71 -0.79
CA TYR A 55 2.63 1.68 -1.63
C TYR A 55 1.59 2.36 -2.52
N LEU A 56 1.37 3.66 -2.29
CA LEU A 56 0.57 4.51 -3.16
C LEU A 56 1.43 4.97 -4.34
N ASP A 57 1.03 4.64 -5.55
CA ASP A 57 1.65 5.21 -6.75
C ASP A 57 1.08 6.60 -7.02
N VAL A 58 1.93 7.61 -6.81
CA VAL A 58 1.58 9.03 -6.99
C VAL A 58 1.73 9.44 -8.45
N GLU A 59 2.50 8.72 -9.28
CA GLU A 59 2.79 9.11 -10.66
C GLU A 59 1.59 8.96 -11.61
N ASN A 60 0.56 8.20 -11.23
CA ASN A 60 -0.70 8.10 -11.99
C ASN A 60 -1.71 9.24 -11.69
N GLN A 61 -1.24 10.41 -11.25
CA GLN A 61 -2.10 11.59 -11.02
C GLN A 61 -2.41 12.41 -12.27
N GLU A 62 -1.66 12.25 -13.35
CA GLU A 62 -1.96 12.88 -14.64
C GLU A 62 -2.76 11.92 -15.53
N ASN A 63 -3.83 12.43 -16.18
CA ASN A 63 -4.77 11.72 -17.07
C ASN A 63 -6.07 11.16 -16.44
N VAL A 64 -6.75 11.95 -15.62
CA VAL A 64 -8.22 12.01 -15.70
C VAL A 64 -8.59 13.43 -16.10
N GLU A 65 -8.32 13.77 -17.36
CA GLU A 65 -8.97 14.91 -18.01
C GLU A 65 -10.44 14.52 -18.26
N ASN A 66 -11.37 15.30 -17.69
CA ASN A 66 -12.80 15.25 -18.01
C ASN A 66 -13.09 16.00 -19.30
#